data_AF-A0A5D4SB64-F1
#
_entry.id   AF-A0A5D4SB64-F1
#
_cell.length_a   1.000
_cell.length_b   1.000
_cell.length_c   1.000
_cell.angle_alpha   90.00
_cell.angle_beta   90.00
_cell.angle_gamma   90.00
#
_symmetry.space_group_name_H-M   'P 1'
#
loop_
_entity.id
_entity.type
_entity.pdbx_description
1 polymer ?
#
loop_
_entity_poly.entity_id
_entity_poly.type
_entity_poly.pdbx_seq_one_letter_code
_entity_poly.pdbx_strand_id
1 'polypeptide(L)'
;MEKDFRKKTFRGAKIEDMILELEKLSSLCEEKSKSSEQLERQRFYEGMAIAYTTIAVKLKGDFDYIEPKVIDELYNALEKTSNPNSLSNTEHGTTCSFCRRSKEEAGELAMGPGVSICIECLEFGAEVIKTQSTEV
;
A
#
# COMPACT_ATOMS: atom_id res chain seq x y z
N MET A 1 -24.10 -20.87 32.00
CA MET A 1 -24.06 -21.08 30.54
C MET A 1 -24.71 -19.94 29.75
N GLU A 2 -25.76 -19.28 30.28
CA GLU A 2 -26.54 -18.23 29.57
C GLU A 2 -25.87 -16.85 29.43
N LYS A 3 -25.07 -16.42 30.42
CA LYS A 3 -24.39 -15.11 30.42
C LYS A 3 -23.30 -14.98 29.35
N ASP A 4 -22.58 -16.06 29.06
CA ASP A 4 -21.51 -16.05 28.03
C ASP A 4 -22.06 -16.12 26.62
N PHE A 5 -23.16 -16.86 26.40
CA PHE A 5 -23.86 -16.85 25.12
C PHE A 5 -24.33 -15.44 24.79
N ARG A 6 -25.03 -14.79 25.73
CA ARG A 6 -25.51 -13.41 25.58
C ARG A 6 -24.37 -12.42 25.29
N LYS A 7 -23.23 -12.51 26.00
CA LYS A 7 -22.08 -11.63 25.71
C LYS A 7 -21.49 -11.85 24.31
N LYS A 8 -21.46 -13.08 23.80
CA LYS A 8 -20.98 -13.38 22.45
C LYS A 8 -21.96 -12.87 21.38
N THR A 9 -23.26 -13.08 21.55
CA THR A 9 -24.29 -12.58 20.60
C THR A 9 -24.33 -11.04 20.56
N PHE A 10 -24.20 -10.36 21.70
CA PHE A 10 -24.14 -8.89 21.76
C PHE A 10 -22.85 -8.30 21.16
N ARG A 11 -21.75 -9.05 21.16
CA ARG A 11 -20.51 -8.64 20.47
C ARG A 11 -20.64 -8.81 18.96
N GLY A 12 -21.30 -9.89 18.49
CA GLY A 12 -21.64 -10.08 17.08
C GLY A 12 -22.51 -8.94 16.55
N ALA A 13 -23.64 -8.67 17.22
CA ALA A 13 -24.56 -7.59 16.85
C ALA A 13 -23.87 -6.21 16.70
N LYS A 14 -22.94 -5.88 17.61
CA LYS A 14 -22.19 -4.62 17.52
C LYS A 14 -21.17 -4.59 16.38
N ILE A 15 -20.60 -5.74 16.02
CA ILE A 15 -19.69 -5.84 14.88
C ILE A 15 -20.50 -5.71 13.59
N GLU A 16 -21.66 -6.35 13.50
CA GLU A 16 -22.59 -6.25 12.37
C GLU A 16 -23.08 -4.81 12.16
N ASP A 17 -23.49 -4.11 13.23
CA ASP A 17 -23.87 -2.69 13.16
C ASP A 17 -22.72 -1.80 12.65
N MET A 18 -21.49 -2.06 13.13
CA MET A 18 -20.30 -1.33 12.71
C MET A 18 -19.93 -1.60 11.24
N ILE A 19 -20.11 -2.83 10.76
CA ILE A 19 -19.94 -3.18 9.34
C ILE A 19 -20.93 -2.38 8.48
N LEU A 20 -22.22 -2.34 8.86
CA LEU A 20 -23.24 -1.59 8.12
C LEU A 20 -22.94 -0.09 8.07
N GLU A 21 -22.46 0.47 9.18
CA GLU A 21 -22.06 1.87 9.24
C GLU A 21 -20.87 2.17 8.30
N LEU A 22 -19.85 1.31 8.30
CA LEU A 22 -18.70 1.42 7.41
C LEU A 22 -19.09 1.32 5.93
N GLU A 23 -19.97 0.39 5.58
CA GLU A 23 -20.49 0.25 4.21
C GLU A 23 -21.26 1.51 3.77
N LYS A 24 -22.09 2.07 4.65
CA LYS A 24 -22.79 3.32 4.38
C LYS A 24 -21.83 4.49 4.17
N LEU A 25 -20.78 4.59 4.99
CA LEU A 25 -19.75 5.62 4.85
C LEU A 25 -18.96 5.45 3.55
N SER A 26 -18.65 4.22 3.15
CA SER A 26 -18.00 3.93 1.86
C SER A 26 -18.84 4.42 0.68
N SER A 27 -20.13 4.05 0.62
CA SER A 27 -21.04 4.49 -0.43
C SER A 27 -21.16 6.02 -0.50
N LEU A 28 -21.23 6.69 0.65
CA LEU A 28 -21.26 8.15 0.71
C LEU A 28 -19.97 8.75 0.14
N CYS A 29 -18.80 8.18 0.44
CA CYS A 29 -17.54 8.61 -0.14
C CYS A 29 -17.50 8.42 -1.66
N GLU A 30 -18.01 7.32 -2.21
CA GLU A 30 -18.09 7.12 -3.66
C GLU A 30 -18.97 8.17 -4.35
N GLU A 31 -20.13 8.50 -3.77
CA GLU A 31 -21.01 9.56 -4.27
C GLU A 31 -20.32 10.93 -4.24
N LYS A 32 -19.59 11.22 -3.16
CA LYS A 32 -18.83 12.48 -2.99
C LYS A 32 -17.62 12.58 -3.90
N SER A 33 -16.98 11.46 -4.23
CA SER A 33 -15.93 11.40 -5.24
C SER A 33 -16.50 11.77 -6.62
N LYS A 34 -17.60 11.12 -7.05
CA LYS A 34 -18.25 11.36 -8.35
C LYS A 34 -18.77 12.80 -8.54
N SER A 35 -19.14 13.46 -7.45
CA SER A 35 -19.69 14.84 -7.46
C SER A 35 -18.66 15.93 -7.12
N SER A 36 -17.39 15.59 -6.88
CA SER A 36 -16.34 16.58 -6.58
C SER A 36 -15.75 17.18 -7.84
N GLU A 37 -15.70 18.50 -7.90
CA GLU A 37 -15.03 19.23 -9.00
C GLU A 37 -13.53 19.47 -8.77
N GLN A 38 -13.06 19.31 -7.51
CA GLN A 38 -11.66 19.44 -7.14
C GLN A 38 -11.00 18.07 -7.07
N LEU A 39 -9.88 17.91 -7.76
CA LEU A 39 -9.15 16.63 -7.86
C LEU A 39 -8.68 16.14 -6.48
N GLU A 40 -8.23 17.03 -5.60
CA GLU A 40 -7.77 16.68 -4.26
C GLU A 40 -8.92 16.12 -3.40
N ARG A 41 -10.11 16.72 -3.51
CA ARG A 41 -11.30 16.25 -2.81
C ARG A 41 -11.78 14.92 -3.35
N GLN A 42 -11.79 14.76 -4.67
CA GLN A 42 -12.12 13.49 -5.31
C GLN A 42 -11.22 12.35 -4.78
N ARG A 43 -9.89 12.55 -4.83
CA ARG A 43 -8.91 11.56 -4.35
C ARG A 43 -9.04 11.27 -2.86
N PHE A 44 -9.33 12.29 -2.05
CA PHE A 44 -9.60 12.09 -0.63
C PHE A 44 -10.78 11.15 -0.41
N TYR A 45 -11.90 11.38 -1.10
CA TYR A 45 -13.07 10.52 -0.96
C TYR A 45 -12.83 9.11 -1.50
N GLU A 46 -12.09 8.95 -2.60
CA GLU A 46 -11.67 7.63 -3.10
C GLU A 46 -10.87 6.86 -2.06
N GLY A 47 -9.86 7.50 -1.44
CA GLY A 47 -9.05 6.90 -0.39
C GLY A 47 -9.88 6.51 0.84
N MET A 48 -10.83 7.36 1.25
CA MET A 48 -11.71 7.06 2.38
C MET A 48 -12.67 5.90 2.09
N ALA A 49 -13.24 5.80 0.88
CA ALA A 49 -14.09 4.68 0.49
C ALA A 49 -13.34 3.35 0.59
N ILE A 50 -12.09 3.31 0.09
CA ILE A 50 -11.22 2.14 0.19
C ILE A 50 -10.96 1.78 1.66
N ALA A 51 -10.66 2.77 2.50
CA ALA A 51 -10.38 2.54 3.91
C ALA A 51 -11.59 1.94 4.66
N TYR A 52 -12.79 2.50 4.47
CA TYR A 52 -14.00 1.97 5.11
C TYR A 52 -14.35 0.57 4.62
N THR A 53 -14.26 0.32 3.30
CA THR A 53 -14.46 -1.00 2.72
C THR A 53 -13.48 -2.02 3.31
N THR A 54 -12.20 -1.66 3.41
CA THR A 54 -11.15 -2.54 3.95
C THR A 54 -11.43 -2.93 5.40
N ILE A 55 -11.85 -1.97 6.23
CA ILE A 55 -12.19 -2.25 7.64
C ILE A 55 -13.45 -3.12 7.72
N ALA A 56 -14.47 -2.87 6.88
CA ALA A 56 -15.70 -3.67 6.85
C ALA A 56 -15.41 -5.13 6.48
N VAL A 57 -14.63 -5.37 5.42
CA VAL A 57 -14.19 -6.71 5.01
C VAL A 57 -13.40 -7.41 6.12
N LYS A 58 -12.55 -6.65 6.86
CA LYS A 58 -11.78 -7.19 8.00
C LYS A 58 -12.67 -7.65 9.13
N LEU A 59 -13.72 -6.88 9.43
CA LEU A 59 -14.68 -7.22 10.47
C LEU A 59 -15.59 -8.39 10.07
N LYS A 60 -15.87 -8.58 8.77
CA LYS A 60 -16.58 -9.75 8.25
C LYS A 60 -15.80 -11.05 8.39
N GLY A 61 -14.48 -10.98 8.56
CA GLY A 61 -13.60 -12.15 8.53
C GLY A 61 -13.26 -12.60 7.10
N ASP A 62 -13.64 -11.83 6.08
CA ASP A 62 -13.35 -12.10 4.67
C ASP A 62 -11.88 -11.74 4.30
N PHE A 63 -10.95 -11.91 5.23
CA PHE A 63 -9.51 -11.62 5.07
C PHE A 63 -8.64 -12.87 4.93
N ASP A 64 -9.25 -14.06 4.91
CA ASP A 64 -8.50 -15.29 5.12
C ASP A 64 -7.60 -15.66 3.93
N TYR A 65 -7.90 -15.23 2.70
CA TYR A 65 -7.03 -15.42 1.55
C TYR A 65 -7.24 -14.33 0.49
N ILE A 66 -6.20 -13.54 0.23
CA ILE A 66 -6.12 -12.81 -1.05
C ILE A 66 -5.71 -13.85 -2.10
N GLU A 67 -6.58 -14.16 -3.05
CA GLU A 67 -6.25 -15.10 -4.12
C GLU A 67 -5.00 -14.60 -4.88
N PRO A 68 -4.00 -15.45 -5.13
CA PRO A 68 -2.78 -15.05 -5.85
C PRO A 68 -3.07 -14.38 -7.20
N LYS A 69 -4.15 -14.79 -7.87
CA LYS A 69 -4.60 -14.18 -9.13
C LYS A 69 -4.98 -12.70 -8.99
N VAL A 70 -5.56 -12.31 -7.85
CA VAL A 70 -5.88 -10.90 -7.58
C VAL A 70 -4.62 -10.09 -7.41
N ILE A 71 -3.58 -10.66 -6.78
CA ILE A 71 -2.26 -10.03 -6.68
C ILE A 71 -1.64 -9.84 -8.07
N ASP A 72 -1.66 -10.88 -8.90
CA ASP A 72 -1.16 -10.81 -10.27
C ASP A 72 -1.93 -9.78 -11.10
N GLU A 73 -3.26 -9.73 -11.00
CA GLU A 73 -4.08 -8.72 -11.67
C GLU A 73 -3.77 -7.30 -11.17
N LEU A 74 -3.49 -7.13 -9.87
CA LEU A 74 -3.09 -5.84 -9.31
C LEU A 74 -1.74 -5.39 -9.89
N TYR A 75 -0.75 -6.29 -9.97
CA TYR A 75 0.53 -6.00 -10.61
C TYR A 75 0.38 -5.67 -12.09
N ASN A 76 -0.41 -6.44 -12.83
CA ASN A 76 -0.70 -6.17 -14.25
C ASN A 76 -1.44 -4.83 -14.43
N ALA A 77 -2.35 -4.49 -13.54
CA ALA A 77 -3.07 -3.21 -13.57
C ALA A 77 -2.13 -2.05 -13.24
N LEU A 78 -1.21 -2.22 -12.28
CA LEU A 78 -0.16 -1.25 -11.98
C LEU A 78 0.76 -1.06 -13.18
N GLU A 79 1.20 -2.12 -13.86
CA GLU A 79 2.00 -2.00 -15.09
C GLU A 79 1.26 -1.24 -16.20
N LYS A 80 -0.05 -1.46 -16.35
CA LYS A 80 -0.88 -0.81 -17.38
C LYS A 80 -1.28 0.63 -17.04
N THR A 81 -1.44 0.94 -15.76
CA THR A 81 -1.80 2.29 -15.26
C THR A 81 -0.59 3.13 -14.88
N SER A 82 0.59 2.51 -14.78
CA SER A 82 1.89 3.17 -14.86
C SER A 82 1.93 3.87 -16.21
N ASN A 83 1.53 5.14 -16.21
CA ASN A 83 1.63 5.99 -17.38
C ASN A 83 3.10 5.95 -17.83
N PRO A 84 3.43 5.39 -19.00
CA PRO A 84 4.82 5.39 -19.47
C PRO A 84 5.34 6.82 -19.70
N ASN A 85 4.45 7.82 -19.73
CA ASN A 85 4.80 9.24 -19.82
C ASN A 85 4.94 9.97 -18.46
N SER A 86 4.88 9.27 -17.32
CA SER A 86 5.27 9.82 -16.01
C SER A 86 6.34 8.99 -15.29
N LEU A 87 6.94 8.02 -15.98
CA LEU A 87 8.36 7.79 -15.80
C LEU A 87 9.01 9.01 -16.43
N SER A 88 9.39 9.99 -15.60
CA SER A 88 10.66 10.65 -15.91
C SER A 88 11.61 9.52 -16.33
N ASN A 89 12.30 9.70 -17.45
CA ASN A 89 13.56 9.02 -17.72
C ASN A 89 14.53 9.27 -16.53
N THR A 90 14.22 8.78 -15.34
CA THR A 90 15.22 8.45 -14.35
C THR A 90 15.82 7.19 -14.90
N GLU A 91 16.78 7.44 -15.78
CA GLU A 91 17.82 6.55 -16.23
C GLU A 91 18.27 5.63 -15.08
N HIS A 92 17.52 4.55 -14.86
CA HIS A 92 17.95 3.48 -13.97
C HIS A 92 19.20 2.90 -14.64
N GLY A 93 20.34 3.08 -13.98
CA GLY A 93 21.67 2.86 -14.56
C GLY A 93 22.58 4.08 -14.68
N THR A 94 22.09 5.32 -14.53
CA THR A 94 22.94 6.54 -14.53
C THR A 94 23.00 7.27 -13.21
N THR A 95 22.12 6.98 -12.25
CA THR A 95 22.18 7.56 -10.89
C THR A 95 21.93 6.50 -9.82
N CYS A 96 22.57 6.64 -8.66
CA CYS A 96 22.23 5.84 -7.50
C CYS A 96 20.87 6.29 -6.93
N SER A 97 19.93 5.37 -6.76
CA SER A 97 18.59 5.67 -6.23
C SER A 97 18.60 6.08 -4.74
N PHE A 98 19.69 5.82 -4.03
CA PHE A 98 19.85 6.09 -2.60
C PHE A 98 20.53 7.44 -2.34
N CYS A 99 21.74 7.64 -2.87
CA CYS A 99 22.48 8.90 -2.67
C CYS A 99 22.28 9.93 -3.78
N ARG A 100 21.57 9.59 -4.87
CA ARG A 100 21.25 10.44 -6.03
C ARG A 100 22.44 10.95 -6.85
N ARG A 101 23.67 10.57 -6.50
CA ARG A 101 24.87 10.81 -7.31
C ARG A 101 24.80 10.06 -8.65
N SER A 102 25.38 10.66 -9.68
CA SER A 102 25.43 10.04 -11.02
C SER A 102 26.45 8.89 -11.08
N LYS A 103 26.44 8.10 -12.15
CA LYS A 103 27.42 7.01 -12.39
C LYS A 103 28.84 7.57 -12.46
N GLU A 104 29.01 8.77 -12.99
CA GLU A 104 30.31 9.44 -13.07
C GLU A 104 30.83 9.84 -11.68
N GLU A 105 29.93 10.24 -10.77
CA GLU A 105 30.29 10.65 -9.41
C GLU A 105 30.38 9.48 -8.42
N ALA A 106 29.52 8.46 -8.57
CA ALA A 106 29.38 7.35 -7.64
C ALA A 106 30.10 6.06 -8.10
N GLY A 107 30.62 6.05 -9.32
CA GLY A 107 31.24 4.87 -9.94
C GLY A 107 30.21 3.85 -10.41
N GLU A 108 30.62 2.58 -10.45
CA GLU A 108 29.77 1.50 -10.93
C GLU A 108 28.49 1.34 -10.07
N LEU A 109 27.38 1.08 -10.77
CA LEU A 109 26.06 0.93 -10.17
C LEU A 109 25.58 -0.51 -10.38
N ALA A 110 25.22 -1.18 -9.28
CA ALA A 110 24.49 -2.44 -9.35
C ALA A 110 23.03 -2.15 -9.71
N MET A 111 22.50 -2.83 -10.73
CA MET A 111 21.14 -2.63 -11.24
C MET A 111 20.17 -3.69 -10.71
N GLY A 112 18.97 -3.27 -10.33
CA GLY A 112 17.82 -4.12 -10.04
C GLY A 112 16.57 -3.64 -10.79
N PRO A 113 15.42 -4.33 -10.65
CA PRO A 113 14.17 -3.90 -11.27
C PRO A 113 13.77 -2.49 -10.81
N GLY A 114 13.93 -1.48 -11.68
CA GLY A 114 13.56 -0.09 -11.43
C GLY A 114 14.47 0.66 -10.42
N VAL A 115 15.66 0.15 -10.11
CA VAL A 115 16.54 0.75 -9.10
C VAL A 115 18.03 0.52 -9.44
N SER A 116 18.89 1.43 -9.02
CA SER A 116 20.35 1.31 -9.11
C SER A 116 21.01 1.73 -7.80
N ILE A 117 22.03 1.02 -7.34
CA ILE A 117 22.75 1.31 -6.09
C ILE A 117 24.26 1.35 -6.32
N CYS A 118 24.93 2.38 -5.80
CA CYS A 118 26.40 2.46 -5.83
C CYS A 118 27.03 1.65 -4.69
N ILE A 119 28.32 1.36 -4.83
CA ILE A 119 29.07 0.56 -3.85
C ILE A 119 29.06 1.17 -2.44
N GLU A 120 29.23 2.50 -2.31
CA GLU A 120 29.23 3.17 -1.00
C GLU A 120 27.89 3.00 -0.25
N CYS A 121 26.76 3.12 -0.96
CA CYS A 121 25.44 2.89 -0.37
C CYS A 121 25.22 1.42 -0.01
N LEU A 122 25.79 0.49 -0.80
CA LEU A 122 25.73 -0.94 -0.51
C LEU A 122 26.50 -1.30 0.77
N GLU A 123 27.71 -0.76 0.91
CA GLU A 123 28.56 -0.95 2.11
C GLU A 123 27.90 -0.37 3.37
N PHE A 124 27.36 0.84 3.27
CA PHE A 124 26.60 1.44 4.36
C PHE A 124 25.38 0.57 4.75
N GLY A 125 24.63 0.08 3.77
CA GLY A 125 23.50 -0.81 4.03
C GLY A 125 23.92 -2.10 4.75
N ALA A 126 25.05 -2.68 4.37
CA ALA A 126 25.60 -3.86 5.03
C ALA A 126 25.99 -3.58 6.50
N GLU A 127 26.56 -2.41 6.78
CA GLU A 127 26.91 -1.98 8.14
C GLU A 127 25.67 -1.79 9.03
N VAL A 128 24.62 -1.15 8.49
CA VAL A 128 23.34 -0.95 9.20
C VAL A 128 22.72 -2.31 9.57
N ILE A 129 22.67 -3.25 8.63
CA ILE A 129 22.11 -4.59 8.86
C ILE A 129 22.93 -5.35 9.91
N LYS A 130 24.26 -5.27 9.83
CA LYS A 130 25.16 -5.93 10.78
C LYS A 130 24.97 -5.40 12.20
N THR A 131 24.86 -4.08 12.35
CA THR A 131 24.67 -3.42 13.65
C THR A 131 23.36 -3.85 14.32
N GLN A 132 22.25 -3.90 13.56
CA GLN A 132 20.95 -4.34 14.08
C GLN A 132 20.87 -5.84 14.38
N SER A 133 21.75 -6.66 13.80
CA SER A 133 21.77 -8.12 14.04
C SER A 133 22.51 -8.51 15.32
N THR A 134 23.30 -7.60 15.90
CA THR A 134 24.09 -7.83 17.12
C THR A 134 23.42 -7.38 18.43
N GLU A 135 22.21 -6.84 18.39
CA GLU A 135 21.44 -6.41 19.57
C GLU A 135 20.50 -7.50 20.15
N VAL A 136 20.82 -8.79 19.93
CA VAL A 136 20.09 -9.93 20.51
C VAL A 136 20.91 -10.62 21.59
#